data_AF-A0A830BAB7-F1
#
_entry.id   AF-A0A830BAB7-F1
#
_cell.length_a   1.000
_cell.length_b   1.000
_cell.length_c   1.000
_cell.angle_alpha   90.00
_cell.angle_beta   90.00
_cell.angle_gamma   90.00
#
_symmetry.space_group_name_H-M   'P 1'
#
loop_
_entity.id
_entity.type
_entity.pdbx_description
1 polymer ?
#
loop_
_entity_poly.entity_id
_entity_poly.type
_entity_poly.pdbx_seq_one_letter_code
_entity_poly.pdbx_strand_id
1 'polypeptide(L)' 'MFILCSKAFSCILQDLRQCGKIGGMKISKNVPCISHIHFADDTLLFGLATCEEVAHSRLAIRVYETASSQPIHLS' A
#
# COMPACT_ATOMS: atom_id res chain seq x y z
N MET A 1 10.17 5.66 7.49
CA MET A 1 8.73 5.81 7.82
C MET A 1 8.53 5.64 9.34
N PHE A 2 7.64 6.36 10.03
CA PHE A 2 7.38 6.12 11.48
C PHE A 2 6.35 4.98 11.68
N ILE A 3 6.43 4.24 12.79
CA ILE A 3 5.53 3.10 13.08
C ILE A 3 4.04 3.50 13.05
N LEU A 4 3.69 4.68 13.58
CA LEU A 4 2.30 5.16 13.59
C LEU A 4 1.81 5.47 12.16
N CYS A 5 2.65 6.15 11.38
CA CYS A 5 2.36 6.47 9.99
C CYS A 5 2.29 5.18 9.13
N SER A 6 3.11 4.18 9.45
CA SER A 6 3.08 2.85 8.81
C SER A 6 1.74 2.18 8.98
N LYS A 7 1.20 2.16 10.19
CA LYS A 7 -0.14 1.61 10.42
C LYS A 7 -1.22 2.39 9.66
N ALA A 8 -1.14 3.72 9.64
CA ALA A 8 -2.10 4.53 8.89
C ALA A 8 -2.05 4.21 7.39
N PHE A 9 -0.86 4.09 6.81
CA PHE A 9 -0.70 3.71 5.41
C PHE A 9 -1.20 2.29 5.14
N SER A 10 -0.90 1.34 6.02
CA SER A 10 -1.42 -0.03 5.95
C SER A 10 -2.95 -0.07 5.95
N CYS A 11 -3.61 0.75 6.78
CA CYS A 11 -5.07 0.85 6.81
C CYS A 11 -5.63 1.35 5.47
N ILE A 12 -5.05 2.40 4.87
CA ILE A 12 -5.48 2.92 3.57
C ILE A 12 -5.37 1.84 2.49
N LEU A 13 -4.26 1.10 2.47
CA LEU A 13 -4.04 0.02 1.50
C LEU A 13 -4.97 -1.17 1.74
N GLN A 14 -5.30 -1.49 2.98
CA GLN A 14 -6.27 -2.54 3.30
C GLN A 14 -7.68 -2.14 2.87
N ASP A 15 -8.07 -0.88 3.04
CA ASP A 15 -9.38 -0.38 2.60
C ASP A 15 -9.53 -0.44 1.07
N LEU A 16 -8.53 0.06 0.33
CA LEU A 16 -8.49 -0.05 -1.13
C LEU A 16 -8.57 -1.49 -1.61
N ARG A 17 -7.90 -2.41 -0.90
CA ARG A 17 -7.92 -3.83 -1.20
C ARG A 17 -9.29 -4.45 -0.92
N GLN A 18 -9.93 -4.12 0.20
CA GLN A 18 -11.27 -4.60 0.54
C GLN A 18 -12.32 -4.09 -0.46
N CYS A 19 -12.13 -2.88 -0.97
CA CYS A 19 -12.94 -2.28 -2.03
C CYS A 19 -12.61 -2.83 -3.45
N GLY A 20 -11.66 -3.76 -3.58
CA GLY A 20 -11.24 -4.33 -4.86
C GLY A 20 -10.50 -3.35 -5.78
N LYS A 21 -10.00 -2.22 -5.25
CA LYS A 21 -9.28 -1.18 -5.97
C LYS A 21 -7.80 -1.47 -6.17
N ILE A 22 -7.23 -2.23 -5.24
CA ILE A 22 -5.90 -2.81 -5.39
C ILE A 22 -5.97 -4.31 -5.07
N GLY A 23 -5.23 -5.10 -5.82
CA GLY A 23 -5.07 -6.52 -5.57
C GLY A 23 -4.08 -6.77 -4.44
N GLY A 24 -3.47 -7.94 -4.52
CA GLY A 24 -2.35 -8.32 -3.69
C GLY A 24 -1.78 -9.63 -4.15
N MET A 25 -0.69 -10.04 -3.53
CA MET A 25 -0.05 -11.31 -3.82
C MET A 25 -0.55 -12.39 -2.86
N LYS A 26 -1.05 -13.51 -3.40
CA LYS A 26 -1.41 -14.70 -2.64
C LYS A 26 -0.38 -15.79 -2.90
N ILE A 27 0.46 -16.07 -1.90
CA ILE A 27 1.57 -17.04 -2.02
C ILE A 27 1.06 -18.49 -1.92
N SER A 28 -0.03 -18.74 -1.18
CA SER A 28 -0.66 -20.06 -1.06
C SER A 28 -2.16 -19.91 -0.74
N LYS A 29 -2.95 -20.97 -1.03
CA LYS A 29 -4.41 -20.97 -0.82
C LYS A 29 -4.82 -20.63 0.62
N ASN A 30 -4.00 -21.03 1.60
CA ASN A 30 -4.28 -20.89 3.03
C ASN A 30 -3.64 -19.66 3.70
N VAL A 31 -3.01 -18.78 2.91
CA VAL A 31 -2.34 -17.58 3.44
C VAL A 31 -3.18 -16.35 3.08
N PRO A 32 -3.38 -15.40 4.01
CA PRO A 32 -4.00 -14.13 3.67
C PRO A 32 -3.22 -13.47 2.53
N CYS A 33 -3.93 -12.92 1.57
CA CYS A 33 -3.24 -12.25 0.47
C CYS A 33 -2.67 -10.92 0.98
N ILE A 34 -1.46 -10.60 0.54
CA ILE A 34 -0.62 -9.51 1.07
C ILE A 34 -0.65 -8.37 0.05
N SER A 35 -0.95 -7.14 0.47
CA SER A 35 -0.87 -5.95 -0.40
C SER A 35 0.39 -5.12 -0.20
N HIS A 36 1.08 -5.26 0.94
CA HIS A 36 2.29 -4.50 1.22
C HIS A 36 3.19 -5.17 2.27
N ILE A 37 4.49 -4.88 2.22
CA ILE A 37 5.48 -5.24 3.25
C ILE A 37 6.32 -4.00 3.56
N HIS A 38 6.49 -3.69 4.85
CA HIS A 38 7.30 -2.57 5.31
C HIS A 38 8.66 -3.08 5.78
N PHE A 39 9.72 -2.48 5.28
CA PHE A 39 11.08 -2.56 5.79
C PHE A 39 11.40 -1.28 6.58
N ALA A 40 12.64 -1.15 7.07
CA ALA A 40 13.04 0.00 7.87
C ALA A 40 13.04 1.32 7.06
N ASP A 41 13.46 1.21 5.80
CA ASP A 41 13.65 2.26 4.82
C ASP A 41 12.57 2.21 3.73
N ASP A 42 12.21 1.02 3.25
CA ASP A 42 11.35 0.85 2.08
C ASP A 42 9.98 0.23 2.39
N THR A 43 9.04 0.42 1.46
CA THR A 43 7.74 -0.28 1.48
C THR A 43 7.50 -0.89 0.10
N LEU A 44 7.35 -2.21 0.06
CA LEU A 44 6.97 -2.93 -1.16
C LEU A 44 5.45 -3.00 -1.26
N LEU A 45 4.90 -2.63 -2.42
CA LEU A 45 3.49 -2.77 -2.75
C LEU A 45 3.29 -3.96 -3.69
N PHE A 46 2.31 -4.81 -3.39
CA PHE A 46 1.96 -5.99 -4.16
C PHE A 46 0.60 -5.80 -4.83
N GLY A 47 0.53 -6.08 -6.12
CA GLY A 47 -0.68 -5.98 -6.93
C GLY A 47 -0.52 -6.67 -8.29
N LEU A 48 -1.54 -6.58 -9.11
CA LEU A 48 -1.61 -7.05 -10.50
C LEU A 48 -0.92 -6.11 -11.51
N ALA A 49 -0.32 -5.00 -11.04
CA ALA A 49 0.41 -4.03 -11.85
C ALA A 49 -0.41 -3.43 -13.01
N THR A 50 -1.72 -3.35 -12.86
CA THR A 50 -2.59 -2.67 -13.83
C THR A 50 -2.48 -1.15 -13.68
N CYS A 51 -2.71 -0.40 -14.76
CA CYS A 51 -2.72 1.08 -14.69
C CYS A 51 -3.70 1.60 -13.63
N GLU A 52 -4.83 0.91 -13.45
CA GLU A 52 -5.84 1.27 -12.45
C GLU A 52 -5.33 1.04 -11.02
N GLU A 53 -4.73 -0.10 -10.72
CA GLU A 53 -4.17 -0.35 -9.38
C GLU A 53 -3.00 0.58 -9.06
N VAL A 54 -2.17 0.90 -10.06
CA VAL A 54 -1.09 1.87 -9.91
C VAL A 54 -1.66 3.26 -9.60
N ALA A 55 -2.75 3.67 -10.24
CA ALA A 55 -3.42 4.93 -9.95
C ALA A 55 -3.96 4.98 -8.52
N HIS A 56 -4.63 3.92 -8.06
CA HIS A 56 -5.13 3.82 -6.68
C HIS A 56 -3.98 3.79 -5.65
N SER A 57 -2.88 3.10 -5.96
CA SER A 57 -1.69 3.07 -5.11
C SER A 57 -1.04 4.46 -5.00
N ARG A 58 -0.96 5.21 -6.11
CA ARG A 58 -0.50 6.61 -6.10
C ARG A 58 -1.42 7.53 -5.31
N LEU A 59 -2.73 7.30 -5.37
CA LEU A 59 -3.69 8.05 -4.55
C LEU A 59 -3.47 7.78 -3.05
N ALA A 60 -3.28 6.52 -2.65
CA ALA A 60 -2.97 6.17 -1.27
C ALA A 60 -1.70 6.87 -0.77
N ILE A 61 -0.66 6.90 -1.61
CA ILE A 61 0.59 7.60 -1.31
C ILE A 61 0.32 9.10 -1.12
N ARG A 62 -0.40 9.76 -2.03
CA ARG A 62 -0.72 11.19 -1.87
C ARG A 62 -1.53 11.51 -0.62
N VAL A 63 -2.51 10.66 -0.29
CA VAL A 63 -3.31 10.82 0.94
C VAL A 63 -2.41 10.73 2.16
N TYR A 64 -1.49 9.76 2.18
CA TYR A 64 -0.50 9.63 3.23
C TYR A 64 0.43 10.84 3.30
N GLU A 65 1.00 11.29 2.18
CA GLU A 65 1.92 12.43 2.13
C GLU A 65 1.26 13.70 2.66
N THR A 66 0.00 13.92 2.28
CA THR A 66 -0.79 15.09 2.72
C THR A 66 -1.10 15.02 4.22
N ALA A 67 -1.52 13.84 4.73
CA ALA A 67 -1.88 13.68 6.13
C ALA A 67 -0.66 13.68 7.07
N SER A 68 0.48 13.16 6.61
CA SER A 68 1.71 13.05 7.41
C SER A 68 2.68 14.22 7.19
N SER A 69 2.44 15.06 6.19
CA SER A 69 3.40 16.06 5.69
C SER A 69 4.76 15.46 5.35
N GLN A 70 4.80 14.18 4.97
CA GLN A 70 6.03 13.45 4.68
C GLN A 70 6.00 12.95 3.24
N PRO A 71 6.90 13.44 2.36
CA PRO A 71 6.98 12.96 1.00
C PRO A 71 7.49 11.51 0.95
N ILE A 72 6.90 10.71 0.07
CA ILE A 72 7.33 9.34 -0.25
C ILE A 72 8.01 9.39 -1.62
N HIS A 73 9.25 8.92 -1.68
CA HIS A 73 9.91 8.72 -2.96
C HIS A 73 9.42 7.41 -3.60
N LEU A 74 8.95 7.48 -4.84
CA LEU A 74 8.73 6.30 -5.67
C LEU A 74 9.95 6.15 -6.58
N SER A 75 10.78 5.14 -6.33
CA SER A 75 11.88 4.72 -7.20
C SER A 75 11.43 3.72 -8.24
#